data_AF-A0A0N0PF45-F1
#
_entry.id   AF-A0A0N0PF45-F1
#
_cell.length_a   1.000
_cell.length_b   1.000
_cell.length_c   1.000
_cell.angle_alpha   90.00
_cell.angle_beta   90.00
_cell.angle_gamma   90.00
#
_symmetry.space_group_name_H-M   'P 1'
#
loop_
_entity.id
_entity.type
_entity.pdbx_description
1 polymer ?
#
loop_
_entity_poly.entity_id
_entity_poly.type
_entity_poly.pdbx_seq_one_letter_code
_entity_poly.pdbx_strand_id
1 'polypeptide(L)'
;SCVRRGRARCHTPCGLAAGALSLSSCLPGHTVLLLWDPAHLNYTVMQEASMMYFVHSDCLPALDLSIHVKNESERRLYTVATVDSKEFCYAKKNGNRYQMPRGSRFYRVRVRPLRPHLPLPPCCDLRHKQGTTHVHTYIHIHTARAIISK
;
A
#
# COMPACT_ATOMS: atom_id res chain seq x y z
N SER A 1 44.99 23.20 -18.87
CA SER A 1 43.61 23.70 -18.94
C SER A 1 42.65 22.61 -18.51
N CYS A 2 41.76 22.92 -17.57
CA CYS A 2 40.94 21.96 -16.83
C CYS A 2 39.80 21.31 -17.63
N VAL A 3 39.45 20.10 -17.18
CA VAL A 3 38.45 19.12 -17.64
C VAL A 3 37.00 19.62 -17.51
N ARG A 4 36.08 19.15 -18.37
CA ARG A 4 34.73 18.73 -17.94
C ARG A 4 34.06 17.75 -18.93
N ARG A 5 34.13 16.46 -18.60
CA ARG A 5 33.20 15.43 -19.07
C ARG A 5 31.78 15.88 -18.72
N GLY A 6 30.92 16.04 -19.72
CA GLY A 6 29.49 16.21 -19.50
C GLY A 6 28.92 14.93 -18.89
N ARG A 7 28.83 14.89 -17.55
CA ARG A 7 28.02 13.90 -16.84
C ARG A 7 26.60 14.07 -17.37
N ALA A 8 26.13 13.13 -18.20
CA ALA A 8 24.70 12.92 -18.38
C ALA A 8 24.13 12.76 -16.96
N ARG A 9 23.36 13.75 -16.51
CA ARG A 9 22.65 13.65 -15.24
C ARG A 9 21.56 12.62 -15.49
N CYS A 10 21.85 11.36 -15.18
CA CYS A 10 20.85 10.34 -15.03
C CYS A 10 19.92 10.83 -13.93
N HIS A 11 18.73 11.30 -14.30
CA HIS A 11 17.66 11.49 -13.34
C HIS A 11 17.12 10.10 -13.03
N THR A 12 17.77 9.39 -12.12
CA THR A 12 17.17 8.20 -11.52
C THR A 12 15.84 8.66 -10.92
N PRO A 13 14.68 8.11 -11.32
CA PRO A 13 13.46 8.33 -10.59
C PRO A 13 13.70 7.76 -9.18
N CYS A 14 13.94 8.62 -8.20
CA CYS A 14 13.99 8.20 -6.80
C CYS A 14 12.54 7.97 -6.36
N GLY A 15 12.03 6.77 -6.61
CA GLY A 15 10.68 6.37 -6.23
C GLY A 15 10.17 5.19 -7.02
N LEU A 16 9.18 4.49 -6.46
CA LEU A 16 8.38 3.51 -7.19
C LEU A 16 7.67 4.23 -8.35
N ALA A 17 7.57 3.56 -9.50
CA ALA A 17 6.81 4.08 -10.64
C ALA A 17 5.37 4.42 -10.21
N ALA A 18 4.79 5.45 -10.83
CA ALA A 18 3.39 5.82 -10.60
C ALA A 18 2.49 4.57 -10.74
N GLY A 19 1.68 4.30 -9.71
CA GLY A 19 0.79 3.13 -9.66
C GLY A 19 1.43 1.82 -9.17
N ALA A 20 2.74 1.77 -8.90
CA ALA A 20 3.36 0.59 -8.30
C ALA A 20 3.04 0.48 -6.80
N LEU A 21 2.73 -0.74 -6.34
CA LEU A 21 2.44 -1.06 -4.95
C LEU A 21 3.69 -1.54 -4.24
N SER A 22 3.92 -1.06 -3.01
CA SER A 22 5.02 -1.50 -2.16
C SER A 22 4.61 -2.68 -1.28
N LEU A 23 5.15 -3.86 -1.58
CA LEU A 23 4.89 -5.10 -0.81
C LEU A 23 6.01 -5.43 0.19
N SER A 24 7.24 -5.01 -0.10
CA SER A 24 8.43 -5.30 0.73
C SER A 24 8.67 -4.28 1.83
N SER A 25 8.03 -3.11 1.74
CA SER A 25 8.21 -2.04 2.71
C SER A 25 6.96 -1.17 2.87
N CYS A 26 6.70 -0.76 4.11
CA CYS A 26 5.63 0.15 4.48
C CYS A 26 6.27 1.39 5.11
N LEU A 27 6.69 2.34 4.28
CA LEU A 27 7.32 3.60 4.68
C LEU A 27 6.45 4.78 4.25
N PRO A 28 6.53 5.94 4.94
CA PRO A 28 5.82 7.14 4.54
C PRO A 28 6.04 7.47 3.05
N GLY A 29 4.95 7.79 2.34
CA GLY A 29 4.94 8.06 0.91
C GLY A 29 4.78 6.82 0.02
N HIS A 30 4.88 5.60 0.56
CA HIS A 30 4.67 4.39 -0.24
C HIS A 30 3.19 4.20 -0.56
N THR A 31 2.92 3.77 -1.78
CA THR A 31 1.59 3.32 -2.21
C THR A 31 1.41 1.87 -1.83
N VAL A 32 0.33 1.54 -1.12
CA VAL A 32 0.08 0.20 -0.57
C VAL A 32 -1.36 -0.24 -0.81
N LEU A 33 -1.57 -1.56 -0.86
CA LEU A 33 -2.89 -2.18 -0.93
C LEU A 33 -3.39 -2.49 0.48
N LEU A 34 -4.59 -2.00 0.79
CA LEU A 34 -5.31 -2.31 2.02
C LEU A 34 -6.34 -3.41 1.72
N LEU A 35 -6.47 -4.38 2.61
CA LEU A 35 -7.37 -5.51 2.49
C LEU A 35 -8.15 -5.71 3.78
N TRP A 36 -9.43 -6.05 3.68
CA TRP A 36 -10.19 -6.56 4.80
C TRP A 36 -9.69 -7.95 5.18
N ASP A 37 -9.32 -8.12 6.44
CA ASP A 37 -8.91 -9.39 7.02
C ASP A 37 -10.05 -9.94 7.91
N PRO A 38 -10.73 -11.03 7.50
CA PRO A 38 -11.83 -11.58 8.27
C PRO A 38 -11.39 -12.27 9.56
N ALA A 39 -10.15 -12.75 9.66
CA ALA A 39 -9.65 -13.39 10.88
C ALA A 39 -9.42 -12.36 11.99
N HIS A 40 -9.09 -11.12 11.63
CA HIS A 40 -8.83 -10.04 12.58
C HIS A 40 -9.97 -9.01 12.66
N LEU A 41 -10.98 -9.15 11.80
CA LEU A 41 -12.09 -8.21 11.60
C LEU A 41 -11.59 -6.76 11.48
N ASN A 42 -10.55 -6.55 10.66
CA ASN A 42 -9.92 -5.25 10.49
C ASN A 42 -9.28 -5.12 9.11
N TYR A 43 -8.92 -3.90 8.72
CA TYR A 43 -8.13 -3.68 7.50
C TYR A 43 -6.64 -3.81 7.79
N THR A 44 -5.93 -4.50 6.90
CA THR A 44 -4.49 -4.71 6.95
C THR A 44 -3.81 -4.22 5.68
N VAL A 45 -2.53 -3.85 5.78
CA VAL A 45 -1.68 -3.54 4.64
C VAL A 45 -1.08 -4.85 4.12
N MET A 46 -1.27 -5.15 2.84
CA MET A 46 -0.62 -6.29 2.20
C MET A 46 0.90 -6.07 2.20
N GLN A 47 1.65 -6.95 2.86
CA GLN A 47 3.10 -6.95 2.91
C GLN A 47 3.62 -8.38 2.80
N GLU A 48 4.77 -8.56 2.16
CA GLU A 48 5.56 -9.79 2.19
C GLU A 48 6.38 -9.83 3.49
N ALA A 49 5.68 -9.91 4.61
CA ALA A 49 6.27 -9.90 5.94
C ALA A 49 5.53 -10.85 6.87
N SER A 50 6.24 -11.38 7.87
CA SER A 50 5.65 -12.24 8.90
C SER A 50 4.87 -11.48 9.97
N MET A 51 5.03 -10.15 10.04
CA MET A 51 4.29 -9.29 10.96
C MET A 51 3.06 -8.69 10.29
N MET A 52 1.98 -8.55 11.05
CA MET A 52 0.76 -7.88 10.60
C MET A 52 0.89 -6.36 10.63
N TYR A 53 0.26 -5.70 9.65
CA TYR A 53 0.23 -4.25 9.50
C TYR A 53 -1.23 -3.78 9.52
N PHE A 54 -1.75 -3.42 10.69
CA PHE A 54 -3.14 -2.99 10.82
C PHE A 54 -3.31 -1.52 10.45
N VAL A 55 -4.36 -1.20 9.70
CA VAL A 55 -4.73 0.18 9.41
C VAL A 55 -5.31 0.84 10.67
N HIS A 56 -4.91 2.07 10.94
CA HIS A 56 -5.48 2.85 12.02
C HIS A 56 -6.94 3.21 11.73
N SER A 57 -7.84 3.01 12.71
CA SER A 57 -9.29 3.25 12.57
C SER A 57 -9.64 4.65 12.05
N ASP A 58 -8.96 5.67 12.56
CA ASP A 58 -9.17 7.07 12.21
C ASP A 58 -8.93 7.38 10.71
N CYS A 59 -8.17 6.51 10.02
CA CYS A 59 -7.90 6.66 8.59
C CYS A 59 -9.01 6.08 7.70
N LEU A 60 -9.86 5.20 8.24
CA LEU A 60 -10.85 4.46 7.45
C LEU A 60 -11.93 5.34 6.82
N PRO A 61 -12.54 6.32 7.52
CA PRO A 61 -13.58 7.15 6.92
C PRO A 61 -13.11 7.95 5.71
N ALA A 62 -11.87 8.43 5.71
CA ALA A 62 -11.30 9.17 4.59
C ALA A 62 -11.12 8.32 3.32
N LEU A 63 -11.14 6.98 3.46
CA LEU A 63 -10.98 6.00 2.39
C LEU A 63 -12.30 5.32 2.00
N ASP A 64 -13.42 5.78 2.54
CA ASP A 64 -14.74 5.13 2.43
C ASP A 64 -14.71 3.67 2.90
N LEU A 65 -13.95 3.39 3.97
CA LEU A 65 -13.87 2.08 4.61
C LEU A 65 -14.57 2.11 5.97
N SER A 66 -15.13 0.97 6.37
CA SER A 66 -15.69 0.79 7.72
C SER A 66 -15.48 -0.64 8.21
N ILE A 67 -15.14 -0.78 9.49
CA ILE A 67 -15.11 -2.07 10.19
C ILE A 67 -16.55 -2.54 10.44
N HIS A 68 -17.41 -1.61 10.85
CA HIS A 68 -18.81 -1.86 11.17
C HIS A 68 -19.67 -1.54 9.95
N VAL A 69 -20.19 -2.59 9.30
CA VAL A 69 -21.15 -2.50 8.21
C VAL A 69 -22.46 -3.17 8.64
N LYS A 70 -23.60 -2.71 8.13
CA LYS A 70 -24.90 -3.32 8.42
C LYS A 70 -25.05 -4.67 7.71
N ASN A 71 -24.53 -4.74 6.48
CA ASN A 71 -24.51 -5.94 5.66
C ASN A 71 -23.08 -6.21 5.19
N GLU A 72 -22.61 -7.45 5.35
CA GLU A 72 -21.24 -7.82 4.96
C GLU A 72 -21.02 -7.73 3.45
N SER A 73 -22.07 -7.91 2.63
CA SER A 73 -21.96 -7.78 1.18
C SER A 73 -21.67 -6.35 0.71
N GLU A 74 -21.96 -5.34 1.54
CA GLU A 74 -21.67 -3.93 1.26
C GLU A 74 -20.24 -3.54 1.67
N ARG A 75 -19.52 -4.43 2.37
CA ARG A 75 -18.16 -4.13 2.83
C ARG A 75 -17.21 -3.99 1.65
N ARG A 76 -16.60 -2.82 1.53
CA ARG A 76 -15.49 -2.60 0.60
C ARG A 76 -14.28 -3.44 1.03
N LEU A 77 -13.94 -4.48 0.28
CA LEU A 77 -12.90 -5.44 0.68
C LEU A 77 -11.48 -4.90 0.52
N TYR A 78 -11.25 -3.92 -0.36
CA TYR A 78 -9.92 -3.39 -0.61
C TYR A 78 -9.93 -1.94 -1.07
N THR A 79 -8.79 -1.27 -0.89
CA THR A 79 -8.50 0.03 -1.49
C THR A 79 -6.99 0.25 -1.58
N VAL A 80 -6.56 1.25 -2.36
CA VAL A 80 -5.16 1.67 -2.43
C VAL A 80 -5.00 2.98 -1.66
N ALA A 81 -3.94 3.09 -0.88
CA ALA A 81 -3.67 4.25 -0.05
C ALA A 81 -2.18 4.62 -0.05
N THR A 82 -1.88 5.83 0.40
CA THR A 82 -0.51 6.26 0.69
C THR A 82 -0.24 6.14 2.18
N VAL A 83 0.90 5.57 2.56
CA VAL A 83 1.33 5.47 3.95
C VAL A 83 1.76 6.86 4.45
N ASP A 84 1.29 7.25 5.62
CA ASP A 84 1.72 8.47 6.31
C ASP A 84 2.71 8.18 7.43
N SER A 85 2.42 7.17 8.26
CA SER A 85 3.31 6.75 9.34
C SER A 85 3.03 5.32 9.78
N LYS A 86 3.99 4.71 10.48
CA LYS A 86 3.80 3.43 11.15
C LYS A 86 4.34 3.50 12.58
N GLU A 87 3.67 2.80 13.48
CA GLU A 87 4.10 2.62 14.85
C GLU A 87 4.19 1.13 15.17
N PHE A 88 5.16 0.76 15.99
CA PHE A 88 5.31 -0.60 16.47
C PHE A 88 4.47 -0.82 17.72
N CYS A 89 3.68 -1.89 17.74
CA CYS A 89 2.73 -2.19 18.79
C CYS A 89 2.96 -3.59 19.37
N TYR A 90 2.50 -3.76 20.61
CA TYR A 90 2.45 -5.05 21.28
C TYR A 90 1.07 -5.31 21.90
N ALA A 91 0.56 -6.52 21.75
CA ALA A 91 -0.73 -6.93 22.30
C ALA A 91 -0.62 -7.15 23.82
N LYS A 92 -1.20 -6.24 24.62
CA LYS A 92 -1.17 -6.32 26.09
C LYS A 92 -2.06 -7.43 26.67
N LYS A 93 -3.15 -7.77 25.98
CA LYS A 93 -4.18 -8.71 26.42
C LYS A 93 -4.76 -9.50 25.25
N ASN A 94 -5.33 -10.66 25.55
CA ASN A 94 -6.17 -11.42 24.62
C ASN A 94 -7.49 -10.66 24.37
N GLY A 95 -8.18 -10.98 23.27
CA GLY A 95 -9.43 -10.32 22.90
C GLY A 95 -9.26 -8.81 22.68
N ASN A 96 -8.09 -8.37 22.23
CA ASN A 96 -7.92 -6.98 21.80
C ASN A 96 -8.62 -6.74 20.45
N ARG A 97 -8.80 -5.46 20.08
CA ARG A 97 -9.49 -5.04 18.86
C ARG A 97 -8.87 -5.53 17.54
N TYR A 98 -7.68 -6.12 17.59
CA TYR A 98 -6.99 -6.71 16.45
C TYR A 98 -7.07 -8.24 16.46
N GLN A 99 -7.73 -8.86 17.45
CA GLN A 99 -7.78 -10.31 17.66
C GLN A 99 -6.41 -11.00 17.76
N MET A 100 -5.37 -10.21 18.04
CA MET A 100 -4.01 -10.72 18.15
C MET A 100 -3.80 -11.40 19.51
N PRO A 101 -3.06 -12.52 19.59
CA PRO A 101 -2.69 -13.14 20.87
C PRO A 101 -1.89 -12.18 21.76
N ARG A 102 -2.02 -12.28 23.09
CA ARG A 102 -1.19 -11.52 24.03
C ARG A 102 0.30 -11.76 23.77
N GLY A 103 1.10 -10.70 23.83
CA GLY A 103 2.55 -10.74 23.61
C GLY A 103 2.97 -10.69 22.14
N SER A 104 2.04 -10.83 21.20
CA SER A 104 2.32 -10.64 19.77
C SER A 104 2.69 -9.19 19.43
N ARG A 105 3.46 -9.06 18.35
CA ARG A 105 4.01 -7.80 17.84
C ARG A 105 3.42 -7.54 16.47
N PHE A 106 3.04 -6.29 16.21
CA PHE A 106 2.44 -5.87 14.94
C PHE A 106 2.70 -4.38 14.71
N TYR A 107 2.46 -3.90 13.49
CA TYR A 107 2.48 -2.48 13.19
C TYR A 107 1.05 -1.92 13.11
N ARG A 108 0.87 -0.69 13.59
CA ARG A 108 -0.31 0.12 13.29
C ARG A 108 0.10 1.21 12.31
N VAL A 109 -0.56 1.26 11.16
CA VAL A 109 -0.20 2.11 10.03
C VAL A 109 -1.26 3.18 9.86
N ARG A 110 -0.84 4.44 9.83
CA ARG A 110 -1.68 5.54 9.38
C ARG A 110 -1.48 5.74 7.88
N VAL A 111 -2.59 5.92 7.20
CA VAL A 111 -2.67 6.04 5.75
C VAL A 111 -3.59 7.19 5.39
N ARG A 112 -3.47 7.65 4.16
CA ARG A 112 -4.37 8.64 3.57
C ARG A 112 -4.78 8.23 2.16
N PRO A 113 -5.86 8.80 1.62
CA PRO A 113 -6.26 8.58 0.23
C PRO A 113 -5.11 8.76 -0.73
N LEU A 114 -5.04 7.86 -1.71
CA LEU A 114 -4.11 8.00 -2.82
C LEU A 114 -4.46 9.29 -3.56
N ARG A 115 -3.50 10.22 -3.64
CA ARG A 115 -3.70 11.41 -4.47
C ARG A 115 -3.72 10.96 -5.93
N PRO A 116 -4.69 11.41 -6.75
CA PRO A 116 -4.61 11.23 -8.19
C PRO A 116 -3.25 11.74 -8.65
N HIS A 117 -2.50 10.91 -9.37
CA HIS A 117 -1.25 11.34 -9.96
C HIS A 117 -1.58 12.51 -10.89
N LEU A 118 -1.12 13.72 -10.54
CA LEU A 118 -0.98 14.77 -11.53
C LEU A 118 -0.07 14.22 -12.63
N PRO A 119 -0.36 14.48 -13.92
CA PRO A 119 0.48 14.00 -15.00
C PRO A 119 1.93 14.36 -14.69
N LEU A 120 2.82 13.36 -14.74
CA LEU A 120 4.24 13.58 -14.57
C LEU A 120 4.64 14.74 -15.50
N PRO A 121 5.45 15.72 -15.03
CA PRO A 121 5.94 16.75 -15.92
C PRO A 121 6.59 16.04 -17.13
N PRO A 122 6.31 16.49 -18.36
CA PRO A 122 6.89 15.88 -19.54
C PRO A 122 8.41 15.84 -19.35
N CYS A 123 9.00 14.69 -19.61
CA CYS A 123 10.45 14.56 -19.60
C CYS A 123 11.03 15.66 -20.49
N CYS A 124 12.13 16.29 -20.06
CA CYS A 124 12.80 17.36 -20.81
C CYS A 124 13.32 16.95 -22.20
N ASP A 125 13.08 15.70 -22.60
CA ASP A 125 13.47 15.14 -23.87
C ASP A 125 12.23 14.72 -24.68
N LEU A 126 11.94 15.50 -25.73
CA LEU A 126 10.86 15.24 -26.69
C LEU A 126 11.09 13.94 -27.50
N ARG A 127 12.26 13.30 -27.40
CA ARG A 127 12.56 12.02 -28.06
C ARG A 127 12.15 10.79 -27.26
N HIS A 128 11.82 10.94 -25.98
CA HIS A 128 11.21 9.85 -25.22
C HIS A 128 9.73 9.73 -25.63
N LYS A 129 9.46 8.89 -26.63
CA LYS A 129 8.12 8.34 -26.82
C LYS A 129 7.80 7.52 -25.57
N GLN A 130 6.96 8.05 -24.68
CA GLN A 130 6.37 7.23 -23.64
C GLN A 130 5.59 6.13 -24.35
N GLY A 131 6.14 4.91 -24.31
CA GLY A 131 5.42 3.74 -24.75
C GLY A 131 4.17 3.64 -23.89
N THR A 132 3.02 3.89 -24.49
CA THR A 132 1.70 3.59 -23.95
C THR A 132 1.63 2.08 -23.77
N THR A 133 2.22 1.58 -22.69
CA THR A 133 2.07 0.19 -22.30
C THR A 133 0.75 0.10 -21.57
N HIS A 134 -0.24 -0.27 -22.38
CA HIS A 134 -1.54 -0.75 -21.98
C HIS A 134 -1.35 -2.03 -21.15
N VAL A 135 -0.80 -1.93 -19.94
CA VAL A 135 -0.81 -3.02 -18.95
C VAL A 135 -2.12 -2.90 -18.16
N HIS A 136 -3.21 -2.90 -18.92
CA HIS A 136 -4.54 -3.11 -18.39
C HIS A 136 -4.67 -4.64 -18.21
N THR A 137 -4.98 -5.07 -17.00
CA THR A 137 -5.80 -6.28 -16.78
C THR A 137 -5.11 -7.67 -16.80
N TYR A 138 -3.77 -7.80 -16.66
CA TYR A 138 -3.12 -9.14 -16.60
C TYR A 138 -2.46 -9.53 -15.26
N ILE A 139 -2.66 -8.79 -14.17
CA ILE A 139 -2.52 -9.41 -12.82
C ILE A 139 -3.93 -9.80 -12.34
N HIS A 140 -4.61 -10.52 -13.23
CA HIS A 140 -5.90 -11.12 -12.97
C HIS A 140 -5.65 -12.41 -12.15
N ILE A 141 -5.91 -12.33 -10.84
CA ILE A 141 -6.64 -13.36 -10.08
C ILE A 141 -5.90 -14.70 -9.78
N HIS A 142 -4.81 -15.08 -10.45
CA HIS A 142 -4.23 -16.42 -10.26
C HIS A 142 -3.50 -16.64 -8.93
N THR A 143 -2.93 -15.60 -8.31
CA THR A 143 -2.27 -15.75 -6.99
C THR A 143 -3.24 -15.64 -5.80
N ALA A 144 -4.41 -15.03 -5.99
CA ALA A 144 -5.41 -14.91 -4.91
C ALA A 144 -6.14 -16.24 -4.64
N ARG A 145 -6.25 -17.12 -5.64
CA ARG A 145 -6.87 -18.45 -5.47
C ARG A 145 -6.03 -19.44 -4.66
N ALA A 146 -4.72 -19.25 -4.56
CA ALA A 146 -3.86 -20.17 -3.81
C ALA A 146 -3.84 -19.91 -2.30
N ILE A 147 -4.31 -18.74 -1.85
CA ILE A 147 -4.27 -18.34 -0.43
C ILE A 147 -5.62 -18.59 0.28
N ILE A 148 -6.72 -18.76 -0.47
CA ILE A 148 -8.09 -18.92 0.09
C ILE A 148 -8.53 -20.39 0.18
N SER A 149 -7.68 -21.36 -0.19
CA SER A 149 -7.99 -22.78 -0.05
C SER A 149 -6.86 -23.54 0.64
N LYS A 150 -6.79 -23.41 1.96
CA LYS A 150 -6.31 -24.44 2.91
C LYS A 150 -7.06 -24.29 4.22
#